data_AF-A0A4V1M217-F1
#
_entry.id   AF-A0A4V1M217-F1
#
_cell.length_a   1.000
_cell.length_b   1.000
_cell.length_c   1.000
_cell.angle_alpha   90.00
_cell.angle_beta   90.00
_cell.angle_gamma   90.00
#
_symmetry.space_group_name_H-M   'P 1'
#
loop_
_entity.id
_entity.type
_entity.pdbx_description
1 polymer ?
#
loop_
_entity_poly.entity_id
_entity_poly.type
_entity_poly.pdbx_seq_one_letter_code
_entity_poly.pdbx_strand_id
1 'polypeptide(L)'
;MLVYKNILIAVDGSSEAEWAFNKAVEVAKRNDATLHVLNVIDTRSFASVEAYDRSISERATEFAETLLNGYKKAAESRGVNHVETLIEYGSPKSIIPKKIAKKLNADLIMCGSSGLNAVERFIIGSVSEAIVRNAECDVLVVRTETMPDNFEPEVATKDILERK
;
A
#
# COMPACT_ATOMS: atom_id res chain seq x y z
N MET A 1 8.36 -22.41 -3.66
CA MET A 1 7.76 -22.11 -4.99
C MET A 1 8.68 -21.12 -5.69
N LEU A 2 8.78 -21.16 -7.02
CA LEU A 2 9.63 -20.23 -7.79
C LEU A 2 8.82 -19.09 -8.44
N VAL A 3 7.50 -19.05 -8.19
CA VAL A 3 6.56 -18.11 -8.79
C VAL A 3 5.62 -17.64 -7.68
N TYR A 4 5.30 -16.35 -7.66
CA TYR A 4 4.31 -15.79 -6.75
C TYR A 4 2.89 -15.90 -7.35
N LYS A 5 1.87 -16.08 -6.51
CA LYS A 5 0.47 -16.25 -6.91
C LYS A 5 -0.44 -15.21 -6.28
N ASN A 6 -0.16 -14.78 -5.06
CA ASN A 6 -0.94 -13.78 -4.34
C ASN A 6 0.00 -12.70 -3.82
N ILE A 7 0.11 -11.62 -4.57
CA ILE A 7 0.97 -10.49 -4.24
C ILE A 7 0.15 -9.43 -3.53
N LEU A 8 0.50 -9.10 -2.30
CA LEU A 8 -0.12 -8.05 -1.50
C LEU A 8 0.72 -6.78 -1.54
N ILE A 9 0.19 -5.68 -2.07
CA ILE A 9 0.81 -4.35 -2.01
C ILE A 9 0.02 -3.44 -1.08
N ALA A 10 0.69 -2.87 -0.08
CA ALA A 10 0.09 -1.87 0.80
C ALA A 10 0.33 -0.45 0.26
N VAL A 11 -0.74 0.33 0.16
CA VAL A 11 -0.70 1.72 -0.35
C VAL A 11 -1.36 2.68 0.64
N ASP A 12 -0.73 3.83 0.85
CA ASP A 12 -1.20 4.90 1.75
C ASP A 12 -1.43 6.25 1.03
N GLY A 13 -1.20 6.29 -0.28
CA GLY A 13 -1.29 7.52 -1.09
C GLY A 13 0.00 8.33 -1.13
N SER A 14 1.11 7.83 -0.56
CA SER A 14 2.44 8.43 -0.74
C SER A 14 3.04 8.09 -2.10
N SER A 15 3.97 8.94 -2.57
CA SER A 15 4.75 8.70 -3.79
C SER A 15 5.57 7.41 -3.69
N GLU A 16 6.10 7.08 -2.52
CA GLU A 16 6.86 5.85 -2.31
C GLU A 16 6.00 4.59 -2.32
N ALA A 17 4.77 4.68 -1.84
CA ALA A 17 3.80 3.60 -2.00
C ALA A 17 3.41 3.39 -3.47
N GLU A 18 3.23 4.47 -4.23
CA GLU A 18 2.99 4.36 -5.67
C GLU A 18 4.20 3.79 -6.42
N TRP A 19 5.41 4.21 -6.04
CA TRP A 19 6.64 3.65 -6.61
C TRP A 19 6.74 2.13 -6.37
N ALA A 20 6.40 1.70 -5.16
CA ALA A 20 6.33 0.28 -4.83
C ALA A 20 5.23 -0.45 -5.61
N PHE A 21 4.06 0.17 -5.77
CA PHE A 21 2.97 -0.33 -6.59
C PHE A 21 3.40 -0.53 -8.06
N ASN A 22 4.13 0.43 -8.64
CA ASN A 22 4.63 0.33 -10.01
C ASN A 22 5.52 -0.90 -10.22
N LYS A 23 6.35 -1.23 -9.23
CA LYS A 23 7.15 -2.46 -9.22
C LYS A 23 6.28 -3.70 -8.99
N ALA A 24 5.27 -3.63 -8.13
CA ALA A 24 4.33 -4.72 -7.87
C ALA A 24 3.54 -5.13 -9.12
N VAL A 25 3.13 -4.16 -9.95
CA VAL A 25 2.51 -4.41 -11.26
C VAL A 25 3.41 -5.25 -12.15
N GLU A 26 4.70 -4.91 -12.26
CA GLU A 26 5.63 -5.68 -13.09
C GLU A 26 5.92 -7.07 -12.52
N VAL A 27 5.98 -7.22 -11.19
CA VAL A 27 6.12 -8.53 -10.55
C VAL A 27 4.87 -9.39 -10.79
N ALA A 28 3.67 -8.83 -10.64
CA ALA A 28 2.42 -9.54 -10.90
C ALA A 28 2.33 -10.05 -12.34
N LYS A 29 2.67 -9.21 -13.32
CA LYS A 29 2.68 -9.59 -14.74
C LYS A 29 3.65 -10.73 -15.04
N ARG A 30 4.86 -10.67 -14.51
CA ARG A 30 5.88 -11.72 -14.73
C ARG A 30 5.48 -13.07 -14.13
N ASN A 31 4.61 -13.06 -13.12
CA ASN A 31 4.19 -14.25 -12.41
C ASN A 31 2.77 -14.73 -12.77
N ASP A 32 2.02 -13.95 -13.56
CA ASP A 32 0.57 -14.09 -13.77
C ASP A 32 -0.16 -14.28 -12.43
N ALA A 33 0.13 -13.37 -11.50
CA ALA A 33 -0.35 -13.41 -10.12
C ALA A 33 -1.55 -12.49 -9.89
N THR A 34 -2.35 -12.80 -8.88
CA THR A 34 -3.35 -11.86 -8.36
C THR A 34 -2.65 -10.76 -7.57
N LEU A 35 -2.86 -9.51 -7.99
CA LEU A 35 -2.39 -8.32 -7.29
C LEU A 35 -3.48 -7.81 -6.35
N HIS A 36 -3.24 -7.95 -5.06
CA HIS A 36 -4.09 -7.44 -3.98
C HIS A 36 -3.57 -6.08 -3.54
N VAL A 37 -4.33 -5.01 -3.82
CA VAL A 37 -4.01 -3.64 -3.43
C VAL A 37 -4.78 -3.29 -2.15
N LEU A 38 -4.06 -3.06 -1.06
CA LEU A 38 -4.63 -2.83 0.26
C LEU A 38 -4.35 -1.41 0.74
N ASN A 39 -5.41 -0.71 1.17
CA ASN A 39 -5.27 0.47 2.04
C ASN A 39 -5.75 0.12 3.45
N VAL A 40 -4.99 0.54 4.46
CA VAL A 40 -5.38 0.40 5.87
C VAL A 40 -5.59 1.77 6.48
N ILE A 41 -6.83 2.05 6.87
CA ILE A 41 -7.22 3.26 7.57
C ILE A 41 -6.82 3.11 9.05
N ASP A 42 -5.78 3.84 9.47
CA ASP A 42 -5.25 3.75 10.84
C ASP A 42 -6.19 4.43 11.84
N THR A 43 -7.09 3.64 12.43
CA THR A 43 -8.08 4.15 13.38
C THR A 43 -7.49 4.67 14.69
N ARG A 44 -6.22 4.35 14.99
CA ARG A 44 -5.54 4.84 16.19
C ARG A 44 -5.17 6.32 16.04
N SER A 45 -4.92 6.78 14.82
CA SER A 45 -4.63 8.17 14.51
C SER A 45 -5.83 9.09 14.75
N PHE A 46 -7.05 8.53 14.79
CA PHE A 46 -8.28 9.26 15.11
C PHE A 46 -8.62 9.24 16.61
N ALA A 47 -7.96 8.41 17.42
CA ALA A 47 -8.31 8.23 18.84
C ALA A 47 -8.01 9.46 19.71
N SER A 48 -7.19 10.41 19.23
CA SER A 48 -6.89 11.66 19.93
C SER A 48 -7.83 12.82 19.59
N VAL A 49 -8.71 12.66 18.60
CA VAL A 49 -9.77 13.61 18.26
C VAL A 49 -11.06 13.06 18.88
N GLU A 50 -11.68 13.82 19.79
CA GLU A 50 -12.86 13.38 20.54
C GLU A 50 -13.88 12.62 19.67
N ALA A 51 -14.30 11.45 20.18
CA ALA A 51 -15.52 10.73 19.82
C ALA A 51 -16.00 10.84 18.37
N TYR A 52 -15.37 10.08 17.46
CA TYR A 52 -16.01 9.51 16.27
C TYR A 52 -16.94 10.48 15.50
N ASP A 53 -16.39 11.57 14.99
CA ASP A 53 -17.07 12.31 13.93
C ASP A 53 -17.21 11.35 12.73
N ARG A 54 -18.42 10.84 12.50
CA ARG A 54 -18.73 9.94 11.36
C ARG A 54 -18.22 10.53 10.06
N SER A 55 -18.21 11.86 9.93
CA SER A 55 -17.72 12.54 8.74
C SER A 55 -16.22 12.35 8.51
N ILE A 56 -15.40 12.18 9.55
CA ILE A 56 -13.96 11.87 9.39
C ILE A 56 -13.78 10.45 8.86
N SER A 57 -14.49 9.48 9.45
CA SER A 57 -14.44 8.10 9.00
C SER A 57 -14.95 7.95 7.57
N GLU A 58 -16.08 8.57 7.23
CA GLU A 58 -16.65 8.56 5.88
C GLU A 58 -15.69 9.18 4.86
N ARG A 59 -15.08 10.34 5.17
CA ARG A 59 -14.07 10.95 4.29
C ARG A 59 -12.84 10.07 4.11
N ALA A 60 -12.37 9.41 5.16
CA ALA A 60 -11.23 8.49 5.07
C ALA A 60 -11.55 7.27 4.19
N THR A 61 -12.77 6.74 4.31
CA THR A 61 -13.25 5.63 3.47
C THR A 61 -13.39 6.08 2.00
N GLU A 62 -14.01 7.22 1.73
CA GLU A 62 -14.16 7.77 0.37
C GLU A 62 -12.80 8.03 -0.30
N PHE A 63 -11.85 8.57 0.47
CA PHE A 63 -10.46 8.73 0.03
C PHE A 63 -9.83 7.38 -0.34
N ALA A 64 -9.94 6.37 0.54
CA ALA A 64 -9.39 5.04 0.30
C ALA A 64 -10.04 4.37 -0.92
N GLU A 65 -11.35 4.53 -1.13
CA GLU A 65 -12.06 4.00 -2.30
C GLU A 65 -11.56 4.65 -3.59
N THR A 66 -11.40 5.98 -3.60
CA THR A 66 -10.89 6.71 -4.77
C THR A 66 -9.45 6.29 -5.08
N LEU A 67 -8.60 6.20 -4.05
CA LEU A 67 -7.21 5.77 -4.17
C LEU A 67 -7.10 4.36 -4.76
N LEU A 68 -7.84 3.40 -4.21
CA LEU A 68 -7.79 2.01 -4.65
C LEU A 68 -8.40 1.82 -6.05
N ASN A 69 -9.44 2.58 -6.39
CA ASN A 69 -9.99 2.58 -7.76
C ASN A 69 -8.97 3.11 -8.77
N GLY A 70 -8.19 4.13 -8.42
CA GLY A 70 -7.09 4.63 -9.26
C GLY A 70 -6.02 3.55 -9.50
N TYR A 71 -5.54 2.92 -8.43
CA TYR A 71 -4.54 1.85 -8.55
C TYR A 71 -5.05 0.64 -9.32
N LYS A 72 -6.30 0.24 -9.11
CA LYS A 72 -6.90 -0.86 -9.85
C LYS A 72 -6.88 -0.58 -11.36
N LYS A 73 -7.38 0.58 -11.78
CA LYS A 73 -7.38 0.99 -13.20
C LYS A 73 -5.97 1.06 -13.78
N ALA A 74 -5.01 1.58 -13.02
CA ALA A 74 -3.62 1.67 -13.44
C ALA A 74 -2.96 0.29 -13.63
N ALA A 75 -3.23 -0.67 -12.74
CA ALA A 75 -2.73 -2.04 -12.87
C ALA A 75 -3.35 -2.77 -14.06
N GLU A 76 -4.68 -2.68 -14.21
CA GLU A 76 -5.42 -3.31 -15.31
C GLU A 76 -4.99 -2.74 -16.66
N SER A 77 -4.83 -1.42 -16.80
CA SER A 77 -4.39 -0.78 -18.05
C SER A 77 -2.96 -1.16 -18.45
N ARG A 78 -2.13 -1.55 -17.47
CA ARG A 78 -0.75 -2.02 -17.66
C ARG A 78 -0.64 -3.53 -17.89
N GLY A 79 -1.76 -4.24 -17.95
CA GLY A 79 -1.85 -5.65 -18.33
C GLY A 79 -1.80 -6.65 -17.17
N VAL A 80 -2.19 -6.25 -15.95
CA VAL A 80 -2.43 -7.21 -14.86
C VAL A 80 -3.83 -7.81 -15.03
N ASN A 81 -3.92 -9.15 -15.14
CA ASN A 81 -5.18 -9.85 -15.40
C ASN A 81 -6.12 -9.90 -14.18
N HIS A 82 -5.55 -9.93 -12.97
CA HIS A 82 -6.28 -10.15 -11.74
C HIS A 82 -5.88 -9.10 -10.70
N VAL A 83 -6.76 -8.12 -10.49
CA VAL A 83 -6.54 -7.03 -9.53
C VAL A 83 -7.70 -6.96 -8.54
N GLU A 84 -7.38 -7.13 -7.27
CA GLU A 84 -8.33 -7.04 -6.16
C GLU A 84 -7.95 -5.88 -5.24
N THR A 85 -8.95 -5.19 -4.69
CA THR A 85 -8.76 -4.03 -3.82
C THR A 85 -9.41 -4.26 -2.47
N LEU A 86 -8.71 -3.88 -1.38
CA LEU A 86 -9.20 -4.08 -0.02
C LEU A 86 -9.01 -2.81 0.81
N ILE A 87 -10.03 -2.48 1.60
CA ILE A 87 -9.96 -1.47 2.66
C ILE A 87 -10.08 -2.20 4.00
N GLU A 88 -9.17 -1.91 4.92
CA GLU A 88 -9.21 -2.44 6.29
C GLU A 88 -9.03 -1.31 7.30
N TYR A 89 -9.52 -1.53 8.52
CA TYR A 89 -9.54 -0.54 9.59
C TYR A 89 -8.74 -1.03 10.80
N GLY A 90 -7.81 -0.20 11.27
CA GLY A 90 -6.99 -0.47 12.45
C GLY A 90 -5.50 -0.29 12.20
N SER A 91 -4.65 -0.88 13.03
CA SER A 91 -3.19 -0.73 12.94
C SER A 91 -2.62 -1.41 11.69
N PRO A 92 -2.03 -0.66 10.73
CA PRO A 92 -1.41 -1.26 9.55
C PRO A 92 -0.30 -2.27 9.91
N LYS A 93 0.44 -1.98 10.99
CA LYS A 93 1.52 -2.82 11.53
C LYS A 93 1.06 -4.23 11.93
N SER A 94 -0.21 -4.38 12.29
CA SER A 94 -0.79 -5.67 12.66
C SER A 94 -1.62 -6.26 11.53
N ILE A 95 -2.41 -5.43 10.86
CA ILE A 95 -3.37 -5.88 9.84
C ILE A 95 -2.64 -6.46 8.63
N ILE A 96 -1.63 -5.78 8.10
CA ILE A 96 -0.97 -6.18 6.86
C ILE A 96 -0.28 -7.56 7.02
N PRO A 97 0.73 -7.73 7.90
CA PRO A 97 1.46 -9.00 7.96
C PRO A 97 0.71 -10.14 8.64
N LYS A 98 -0.17 -9.87 9.63
CA LYS A 98 -0.75 -10.94 10.47
C LYS A 98 -2.18 -11.33 10.08
N LYS A 99 -2.96 -10.39 9.54
CA LYS A 99 -4.38 -10.62 9.21
C LYS A 99 -4.56 -10.81 7.71
N ILE A 100 -4.17 -9.82 6.91
CA ILE A 100 -4.52 -9.79 5.48
C ILE A 100 -3.63 -10.70 4.66
N ALA A 101 -2.32 -10.70 4.91
CA ALA A 101 -1.42 -11.65 4.25
C ALA A 101 -1.90 -13.10 4.44
N LYS A 102 -2.29 -13.47 5.66
CA LYS A 102 -2.85 -14.79 5.97
C LYS A 102 -4.21 -15.04 5.31
N LYS A 103 -5.14 -14.07 5.38
CA LYS A 103 -6.48 -14.19 4.78
C LYS A 103 -6.43 -14.44 3.28
N LEU A 104 -5.50 -13.79 2.59
CA LEU A 104 -5.33 -13.88 1.14
C LEU A 104 -4.41 -15.02 0.70
N ASN A 105 -3.79 -15.74 1.66
CA ASN A 105 -2.67 -16.65 1.39
C ASN A 105 -1.60 -15.95 0.53
N ALA A 106 -1.28 -14.70 0.87
CA ALA A 106 -0.28 -13.92 0.18
C ALA A 106 1.08 -14.60 0.29
N ASP A 107 1.74 -14.82 -0.84
CA ASP A 107 3.07 -15.42 -0.91
C ASP A 107 4.17 -14.37 -1.15
N LEU A 108 3.79 -13.13 -1.41
CA LEU A 108 4.66 -11.95 -1.40
C LEU A 108 3.93 -10.72 -0.85
N ILE A 109 4.55 -10.02 0.10
CA ILE A 109 4.15 -8.67 0.49
C ILE A 109 5.13 -7.66 -0.11
N MET A 110 4.61 -6.67 -0.81
CA MET A 110 5.36 -5.53 -1.33
C MET A 110 4.97 -4.26 -0.58
N CYS A 111 5.94 -3.40 -0.32
CA CYS A 111 5.71 -2.10 0.29
C CYS A 111 6.80 -1.09 -0.08
N GLY A 112 6.49 0.20 0.03
CA GLY A 112 7.49 1.26 -0.02
C GLY A 112 8.43 1.21 1.18
N SER A 113 9.62 1.80 1.04
CA SER A 113 10.57 1.90 2.16
C SER A 113 10.18 2.96 3.19
N SER A 114 9.47 3.99 2.75
CA SER A 114 8.90 5.09 3.52
C SER A 114 7.42 5.26 3.15
N GLY A 115 6.69 6.04 3.95
CA GLY A 115 5.30 6.44 3.68
C GLY A 115 5.10 7.90 4.10
N LEU A 116 3.85 8.30 4.36
CA LEU A 116 3.46 9.71 4.57
C LEU A 116 4.26 10.50 5.64
N ASN A 117 4.86 9.83 6.63
CA ASN A 117 5.51 10.47 7.78
C ASN A 117 7.05 10.41 7.76
N ALA A 118 7.68 10.09 6.62
CA ALA A 118 9.13 9.96 6.56
C ALA A 118 9.83 11.33 6.41
N VAL A 119 10.78 11.61 7.32
CA VAL A 119 11.56 12.86 7.33
C VAL A 119 12.94 12.67 6.67
N GLU A 120 13.40 11.42 6.48
CA GLU A 120 14.71 11.09 5.90
C GLU A 120 14.62 9.91 4.92
N ARG A 121 15.30 10.03 3.76
CA ARG A 121 15.30 9.04 2.66
C ARG A 121 15.98 7.70 3.01
N PHE A 122 16.62 7.57 4.17
CA PHE A 122 17.38 6.36 4.56
C PHE A 122 16.65 5.46 5.58
N ILE A 123 15.56 5.93 6.20
CA ILE A 123 14.87 5.21 7.28
C ILE A 123 13.80 4.27 6.71
N ILE A 124 13.74 3.02 7.22
CA ILE A 124 12.58 2.14 6.98
C ILE A 124 11.41 2.66 7.81
N GLY A 125 10.30 2.98 7.14
CA GLY A 125 9.07 3.38 7.80
C GLY A 125 8.57 2.30 8.76
N SER A 126 7.98 2.71 9.88
CA SER A 126 7.59 1.79 10.94
C SER A 126 6.52 0.75 10.55
N VAL A 127 5.79 0.97 9.44
CA VAL A 127 4.89 -0.04 8.86
C VAL A 127 5.68 -1.07 8.07
N SER A 128 6.58 -0.64 7.18
CA SER A 128 7.47 -1.51 6.42
C SER A 128 8.35 -2.37 7.34
N GLU A 129 8.86 -1.81 8.43
CA GLU A 129 9.59 -2.56 9.46
C GLU A 129 8.70 -3.64 10.11
N ALA A 130 7.46 -3.29 10.46
CA ALA A 130 6.51 -4.24 11.03
C ALA A 130 6.15 -5.37 10.06
N ILE A 131 6.02 -5.07 8.76
CA ILE A 131 5.81 -6.07 7.71
C ILE A 131 7.00 -7.03 7.67
N VAL A 132 8.23 -6.51 7.49
CA VAL A 132 9.46 -7.33 7.42
C VAL A 132 9.62 -8.22 8.65
N ARG A 133 9.31 -7.70 9.85
CA ARG A 133 9.48 -8.44 11.10
C ARG A 133 8.43 -9.53 11.33
N ASN A 134 7.22 -9.40 10.77
CA ASN A 134 6.08 -10.24 11.18
C ASN A 134 5.44 -11.04 10.02
N ALA A 135 5.80 -10.81 8.76
CA ALA A 135 5.26 -11.57 7.65
C ALA A 135 5.70 -13.04 7.70
N GLU A 136 4.79 -13.95 7.37
CA GLU A 136 5.08 -15.38 7.24
C GLU A 136 5.51 -15.77 5.80
N CYS A 137 5.44 -14.83 4.86
CA CYS A 137 5.82 -14.99 3.46
C CYS A 137 6.95 -14.01 3.07
N ASP A 138 7.38 -14.08 1.80
CA ASP A 138 8.44 -13.19 1.30
C ASP A 138 8.01 -11.72 1.38
N VAL A 139 8.98 -10.85 1.64
CA VAL A 139 8.76 -9.40 1.70
C VAL A 139 9.73 -8.70 0.76
N LEU A 140 9.20 -7.87 -0.14
CA LEU A 140 9.97 -6.99 -0.99
C LEU A 140 9.73 -5.53 -0.60
N VAL A 141 10.72 -4.94 0.08
CA VAL A 141 10.74 -3.51 0.38
C VAL A 141 11.35 -2.77 -0.80
N VAL A 142 10.55 -1.98 -1.50
CA VAL A 142 10.98 -1.27 -2.70
C VAL A 142 11.79 -0.04 -2.31
N ARG A 143 13.10 -0.14 -2.56
CA ARG A 143 14.11 0.92 -2.41
C ARG A 143 14.90 1.20 -3.69
N THR A 144 14.97 0.18 -4.55
CA THR A 144 15.84 0.16 -5.74
C THR A 144 15.23 0.94 -6.87
N GLU A 145 16.09 1.70 -7.56
CA GLU A 145 15.76 2.96 -8.26
C GLU A 145 15.37 4.01 -7.22
N THR A 146 16.31 4.89 -6.87
CA THR A 146 15.95 6.15 -6.19
C THR A 146 14.79 6.72 -6.99
N MET A 147 13.61 6.78 -6.37
CA MET A 147 12.47 7.48 -6.93
C MET A 147 13.01 8.81 -7.45
N PRO A 148 12.92 9.08 -8.77
CA PRO A 148 13.49 10.28 -9.33
C PRO A 148 12.97 11.51 -8.56
N ASP A 149 13.79 12.54 -8.38
CA ASP A 149 13.34 13.75 -7.69
C ASP A 149 12.15 14.42 -8.42
N ASN A 150 11.95 14.10 -9.70
CA ASN A 150 10.84 14.52 -10.54
C ASN A 150 9.79 13.42 -10.77
N PHE A 151 9.73 12.38 -9.92
CA PHE A 151 8.67 11.39 -10.01
C PHE A 151 7.33 12.03 -9.66
N GLU A 152 6.43 12.04 -10.64
CA GLU A 152 5.06 12.50 -10.49
C GLU A 152 4.15 11.27 -10.36
N PRO A 153 3.51 11.05 -9.20
CA PRO A 153 2.55 9.97 -9.07
C PRO A 153 1.35 10.15 -10.01
N GLU A 154 0.92 9.07 -10.65
CA GLU A 154 -0.28 8.98 -11.48
C GLU A 154 -1.55 8.84 -10.63
N VAL A 155 -1.47 8.17 -9.46
CA VAL A 155 -2.62 7.82 -8.62
C VAL A 155 -2.56 8.48 -7.24
N ALA A 156 -1.39 8.54 -6.62
CA ALA A 156 -1.20 9.22 -5.34
C ALA A 156 -1.64 10.68 -5.48
N THR A 157 -2.49 11.08 -4.56
CA THR A 157 -3.46 12.15 -4.79
C THR A 157 -2.76 13.50 -4.71
N LYS A 158 -2.98 14.36 -5.71
CA LYS A 158 -2.62 15.78 -5.65
C LYS A 158 -3.21 16.46 -4.40
N ASP A 159 -4.37 16.00 -3.93
CA ASP A 159 -5.02 16.47 -2.69
C ASP A 159 -4.21 16.25 -1.40
N ILE A 160 -3.28 15.27 -1.36
CA ILE A 160 -2.36 15.08 -0.22
C ILE A 160 -1.10 15.96 -0.41
N LEU A 161 -0.63 16.11 -1.64
CA LEU A 161 0.55 16.91 -1.96
C LEU A 161 0.30 18.42 -1.79
N GLU A 162 -0.94 18.88 -2.00
CA GLU A 162 -1.37 20.27 -1.83
C GLU A 162 -1.72 20.65 -0.37
N ARG A 163 -1.72 19.69 0.57
CA ARG A 163 -1.98 19.92 2.01
C ARG A 163 -0.71 20.20 2.83
N LYS A 164 0.43 20.45 2.19
CA LYS A 164 1.67 20.93 2.84
C LYS A 164 1.69 22.44 2.97
#